data_AF-A0AAV5U511-F1
#
_entry.id   AF-A0AAV5U511-F1
#
_cell.length_a   1.000
_cell.length_b   1.000
_cell.length_c   1.000
_cell.angle_alpha   90.00
_cell.angle_beta   90.00
_cell.angle_gamma   90.00
#
_symmetry.space_group_name_H-M   'P 1'
#
loop_
_entity.id
_entity.type
_entity.pdbx_description
1 polymer ?
#
loop_
_entity_poly.entity_id
_entity_poly.type
_entity_poly.pdbx_seq_one_letter_code
_entity_poly.pdbx_strand_id
1 'polypeptide(L)'
;MDHLPDLKQAEAILSRMHSLEAKDQQVFSARVDQEEAAVCHCTLCPSRDQEEQYDYCCQSLFRLPLRKNGQHLREGLKEKLRDPSTPCICLNPLFSNFLLTDTATNAAVALRNYETGTVDMDENRSRRFACYRLIIATVMGPLGRGIRVRLPACIISEVRKRWPSHSNTGFKPSDVLDD
;
A
#
# COMPACT_ATOMS: atom_id res chain seq x y z
N MET A 1 20.96 -0.85 35.12
CA MET A 1 21.63 -0.16 34.00
C MET A 1 21.24 -0.94 32.76
N ASP A 2 20.37 -0.38 31.93
CA ASP A 2 19.89 -1.05 30.72
C ASP A 2 21.05 -1.22 29.75
N HIS A 3 21.38 -2.47 29.46
CA HIS A 3 22.39 -2.82 28.46
C HIS A 3 21.78 -2.57 27.08
N LEU A 4 21.94 -1.34 26.58
CA LEU A 4 21.72 -1.07 25.16
C LEU A 4 22.58 -2.05 24.34
N PRO A 5 22.00 -2.72 23.33
CA PRO A 5 22.75 -3.68 22.53
C PRO A 5 23.96 -3.01 21.87
N ASP A 6 25.06 -3.76 21.79
CA ASP A 6 26.28 -3.34 21.07
C ASP A 6 25.91 -2.89 19.65
N LEU A 7 26.48 -1.78 19.19
CA LEU A 7 26.17 -1.15 17.89
C LEU A 7 26.25 -2.15 16.74
N LYS A 8 27.24 -3.05 16.77
CA LYS A 8 27.39 -4.11 15.76
C LYS A 8 26.28 -5.15 15.80
N GLN A 9 25.75 -5.45 16.99
CA GLN A 9 24.61 -6.35 17.14
C GLN A 9 23.32 -5.68 16.67
N ALA A 10 23.13 -4.39 16.98
CA ALA A 10 21.99 -3.63 16.48
C ALA A 10 21.99 -3.53 14.95
N GLU A 11 23.14 -3.24 14.33
CA GLU A 11 23.31 -3.20 12.87
C GLU A 11 23.02 -4.57 12.22
N ALA A 12 23.52 -5.66 12.80
CA ALA A 12 23.25 -7.01 12.29
C ALA A 12 21.76 -7.40 12.41
N ILE A 13 21.09 -7.01 13.50
CA ILE A 13 19.65 -7.22 13.68
C ILE A 13 18.86 -6.43 12.63
N LEU A 14 19.18 -5.15 12.44
CA LEU A 14 18.53 -4.30 11.44
C LEU A 14 18.75 -4.84 10.02
N SER A 15 19.97 -5.19 9.65
CA SER A 15 20.30 -5.79 8.35
C SER A 15 19.51 -7.08 8.10
N ARG A 16 19.40 -7.96 9.11
CA ARG A 16 18.59 -9.18 9.01
C ARG A 16 17.11 -8.86 8.83
N MET A 17 16.57 -7.90 9.58
CA MET A 17 15.18 -7.44 9.45
C MET A 17 14.91 -6.88 8.05
N HIS A 18 15.78 -6.01 7.53
CA HIS A 18 15.69 -5.47 6.17
C HIS A 18 15.70 -6.58 5.11
N SER A 19 16.59 -7.57 5.24
CA SER A 19 16.65 -8.70 4.29
C SER A 19 15.41 -9.58 4.28
N LEU A 20 14.73 -9.71 5.44
CA LEU A 20 13.48 -10.46 5.56
C LEU A 20 12.31 -9.66 4.99
N GLU A 21 12.24 -8.35 5.28
CA GLU A 21 11.23 -7.46 4.71
C GLU A 21 11.35 -7.39 3.18
N ALA A 22 12.56 -7.29 2.63
CA ALA A 22 12.80 -7.27 1.19
C ALA A 22 12.32 -8.56 0.49
N LYS A 23 12.53 -9.73 1.11
CA LYS A 23 12.02 -11.01 0.61
C LYS A 23 10.49 -11.11 0.71
N ASP A 24 9.93 -10.73 1.85
CA ASP A 24 8.49 -10.76 2.12
C ASP A 24 7.72 -9.83 1.18
N GLN A 25 8.33 -8.72 0.77
CA GLN A 25 7.73 -7.70 -0.09
C GLN A 25 8.14 -7.82 -1.57
N GLN A 26 8.99 -8.80 -1.92
CA GLN A 26 9.40 -9.04 -3.30
C GLN A 26 8.21 -9.26 -4.25
N VAL A 27 7.10 -9.83 -3.74
CA VAL A 27 5.86 -10.04 -4.52
C VAL A 27 5.20 -8.71 -4.95
N PHE A 28 5.44 -7.63 -4.18
CA PHE A 28 4.88 -6.31 -4.44
C PHE A 28 5.87 -5.33 -5.08
N SER A 29 7.17 -5.56 -4.92
CA SER A 29 8.24 -4.74 -5.50
C SER A 29 8.75 -5.28 -6.83
N ALA A 30 8.59 -6.58 -7.11
CA ALA A 30 9.08 -7.18 -8.34
C ALA A 30 8.30 -6.68 -9.56
N ARG A 31 9.06 -6.36 -10.61
CA ARG A 31 8.61 -6.10 -11.99
C ARG A 31 7.98 -7.33 -12.66
N VAL A 32 7.81 -8.42 -11.92
CA VAL A 32 7.19 -9.66 -12.40
C VAL A 32 5.74 -9.61 -11.96
N ASP A 33 4.88 -9.32 -12.92
CA ASP A 33 3.45 -9.45 -12.72
C ASP A 33 3.14 -10.95 -12.60
N GLN A 34 3.15 -11.46 -11.36
CA GLN A 34 2.71 -12.84 -11.09
C GLN A 34 1.19 -13.01 -11.34
N GLU A 35 0.52 -11.99 -11.88
CA GLU A 35 -0.89 -11.98 -12.25
C GLU A 35 -1.14 -12.10 -13.76
N GLU A 36 -0.52 -13.08 -14.39
CA GLU A 36 -1.16 -13.72 -15.56
C GLU A 36 -2.45 -14.52 -15.15
N ALA A 37 -2.74 -14.67 -13.85
CA ALA A 37 -3.57 -15.78 -13.36
C ALA A 37 -4.83 -15.44 -12.53
N ALA A 38 -5.22 -14.18 -12.35
CA ALA A 38 -6.44 -13.87 -11.59
C ALA A 38 -7.48 -13.12 -12.43
N VAL A 39 -8.51 -13.84 -12.87
CA VAL A 39 -9.75 -13.21 -13.32
C VAL A 39 -10.24 -12.32 -12.17
N CYS A 40 -10.33 -11.03 -12.43
CA CYS A 40 -10.88 -10.06 -11.49
C CYS A 40 -12.39 -10.30 -11.38
N HIS A 41 -12.87 -10.57 -10.16
CA HIS A 41 -14.30 -10.72 -9.87
C HIS A 41 -14.83 -9.55 -9.02
N CYS A 42 -14.04 -8.49 -8.91
CA CYS A 42 -14.34 -7.30 -8.14
C CYS A 42 -15.27 -6.38 -8.96
N THR A 43 -16.29 -5.81 -8.34
CA THR A 43 -17.32 -5.01 -9.04
C THR A 43 -16.89 -3.59 -9.40
N LEU A 44 -15.78 -3.09 -8.83
CA LEU A 44 -15.30 -1.71 -8.99
C LEU A 44 -13.96 -1.60 -9.73
N CYS A 45 -13.35 -2.72 -10.08
CA CYS A 45 -12.10 -2.71 -10.82
C CYS A 45 -12.41 -2.24 -12.25
N PRO A 46 -11.61 -1.33 -12.83
CA PRO A 46 -11.80 -0.93 -14.23
C PRO A 46 -11.62 -2.14 -15.17
N SER A 47 -12.09 -2.01 -16.41
CA SER A 47 -11.83 -3.03 -17.43
C SER A 47 -10.32 -3.19 -17.64
N ARG A 48 -9.84 -4.39 -17.99
CA ARG A 48 -8.40 -4.64 -18.24
C ARG A 48 -7.76 -3.62 -19.21
N ASP A 49 -8.50 -3.14 -20.22
CA ASP A 49 -8.00 -2.14 -21.18
C ASP A 49 -7.73 -0.75 -20.58
N GLN A 50 -8.23 -0.49 -19.38
CA GLN A 50 -8.06 0.77 -18.63
C GLN A 50 -7.12 0.61 -17.42
N GLU A 51 -6.70 -0.62 -17.11
CA GLU A 51 -5.78 -0.91 -16.03
C GLU A 51 -4.35 -0.58 -16.47
N GLU A 52 -3.55 -0.06 -15.54
CA GLU A 52 -2.13 0.10 -15.79
C GLU A 52 -1.42 -1.26 -15.72
N GLN A 53 -0.25 -1.36 -16.36
CA GLN A 53 0.53 -2.61 -16.48
C GLN A 53 0.75 -3.38 -15.16
N TYR A 54 0.70 -2.70 -14.02
CA TYR A 54 0.99 -3.27 -12.72
C TYR A 54 -0.23 -3.35 -11.79
N ASP A 55 -1.41 -2.96 -12.27
CA ASP A 55 -2.64 -2.98 -11.50
C ASP A 55 -3.14 -4.41 -11.29
N TYR A 56 -3.68 -4.67 -10.09
CA TYR A 56 -4.18 -5.99 -9.72
C TYR A 56 -5.51 -5.92 -8.99
N CYS A 57 -6.21 -7.07 -8.93
CA CYS A 57 -7.49 -7.15 -8.24
C CYS A 57 -7.34 -7.10 -6.71
N CYS A 58 -8.22 -6.39 -6.00
CA CYS A 58 -8.17 -6.37 -4.52
C CYS A 58 -8.35 -7.75 -3.88
N GLN A 59 -8.97 -8.69 -4.57
CA GLN A 59 -9.13 -10.07 -4.09
C GLN A 59 -7.80 -10.82 -4.03
N SER A 60 -6.81 -10.41 -4.82
CA SER A 60 -5.48 -11.02 -4.80
C SER A 60 -4.73 -10.79 -3.48
N LEU A 61 -5.07 -9.73 -2.73
CA LEU A 61 -4.56 -9.52 -1.37
C LEU A 61 -4.88 -10.70 -0.42
N PHE A 62 -5.94 -11.46 -0.70
CA PHE A 62 -6.34 -12.63 0.09
C PHE A 62 -5.85 -13.96 -0.50
N ARG A 63 -5.56 -13.99 -1.82
CA ARG A 63 -5.10 -15.19 -2.53
C ARG A 63 -3.60 -15.39 -2.38
N LEU A 64 -2.82 -14.31 -2.42
CA LEU A 64 -1.37 -14.38 -2.34
C LEU A 64 -0.93 -14.61 -0.88
N PRO A 65 0.04 -15.52 -0.63
CA PRO A 65 0.53 -15.84 0.71
C PRO A 65 1.50 -14.77 1.23
N LEU A 66 1.08 -13.51 1.19
CA LEU A 66 1.88 -12.36 1.58
C LEU A 66 2.20 -12.42 3.07
N ARG A 67 3.46 -12.21 3.44
CA ARG A 67 3.91 -12.26 4.82
C ARG A 67 4.51 -10.93 5.26
N LYS A 68 4.46 -10.68 6.56
CA LYS A 68 5.21 -9.65 7.27
C LYS A 68 5.58 -10.20 8.63
N ASN A 69 6.88 -10.23 8.95
CA ASN A 69 7.38 -10.78 10.21
C ASN A 69 6.86 -12.23 10.47
N GLY A 70 6.77 -13.03 9.41
CA GLY A 70 6.26 -14.41 9.48
C GLY A 70 4.73 -14.56 9.60
N GLN A 71 3.98 -13.46 9.76
CA GLN A 71 2.51 -13.48 9.77
C GLN A 71 1.93 -13.19 8.38
N HIS A 72 0.85 -13.86 8.00
CA HIS A 72 0.19 -13.58 6.74
C HIS A 72 -0.60 -12.27 6.78
N LEU A 73 -0.32 -11.35 5.85
CA LEU A 73 -0.99 -10.05 5.76
C LEU A 73 -2.52 -10.19 5.66
N ARG A 74 -2.98 -11.24 4.96
CA ARG A 74 -4.41 -11.53 4.80
C ARG A 74 -5.14 -11.73 6.14
N GLU A 75 -4.47 -12.27 7.17
CA GLU A 75 -5.11 -12.55 8.46
C GLU A 75 -5.35 -11.24 9.22
N GLY A 76 -4.33 -10.38 9.32
CA GLY A 76 -4.49 -9.06 9.92
C GLY A 76 -5.45 -8.14 9.14
N LEU A 77 -5.51 -8.30 7.81
CA LEU A 77 -6.48 -7.56 7.00
C LEU A 77 -7.92 -8.06 7.23
N LYS A 78 -8.15 -9.38 7.30
CA LYS A 78 -9.47 -9.95 7.61
C LYS A 78 -10.01 -9.45 8.94
N GLU A 79 -9.16 -9.42 9.97
CA GLU A 79 -9.53 -8.89 11.28
C GLU A 79 -9.97 -7.42 11.22
N LYS A 80 -9.22 -6.59 10.47
CA LYS A 80 -9.55 -5.16 10.28
C LYS A 80 -10.84 -4.93 9.50
N LEU A 81 -11.12 -5.76 8.50
CA LEU A 81 -12.30 -5.61 7.65
C LEU A 81 -13.60 -5.92 8.39
N ARG A 82 -13.55 -6.75 9.45
CA ARG A 82 -14.68 -7.25 10.26
C ARG A 82 -15.71 -8.09 9.48
N ASP A 83 -16.01 -7.72 8.23
CA ASP A 83 -16.81 -8.44 7.26
C ASP A 83 -16.05 -8.56 5.91
N PRO A 84 -15.45 -9.73 5.63
CA PRO A 84 -14.72 -9.97 4.39
C PRO A 84 -15.63 -10.31 3.20
N SER A 85 -16.96 -10.41 3.39
CA SER A 85 -17.90 -10.89 2.35
C SER A 85 -18.20 -9.88 1.24
N THR A 86 -17.63 -8.68 1.31
CA THR A 86 -17.88 -7.63 0.32
C THR A 86 -17.32 -7.98 -1.07
N PRO A 87 -18.06 -7.70 -2.17
CA PRO A 87 -17.60 -8.02 -3.52
C PRO A 87 -16.36 -7.21 -3.95
N CYS A 88 -16.11 -6.07 -3.31
CA CYS A 88 -14.91 -5.26 -3.49
C CYS A 88 -14.47 -4.67 -2.13
N ILE A 89 -13.15 -4.60 -1.89
CA ILE A 89 -12.61 -4.05 -0.65
C ILE A 89 -12.99 -2.57 -0.44
N CYS A 90 -13.15 -1.81 -1.54
CA CYS A 90 -13.54 -0.40 -1.49
C CYS A 90 -14.96 -0.19 -0.93
N LEU A 91 -15.81 -1.22 -0.95
CA LEU A 91 -17.17 -1.18 -0.40
C LEU A 91 -17.19 -1.52 1.09
N ASN A 92 -16.12 -2.10 1.63
CA ASN A 92 -16.05 -2.37 3.06
C ASN A 92 -16.04 -1.04 3.85
N PRO A 93 -16.76 -0.95 4.99
CA PRO A 93 -16.84 0.27 5.80
C PRO A 93 -15.49 0.86 6.22
N LEU A 94 -14.46 0.03 6.41
CA LEU A 94 -13.10 0.51 6.67
C LEU A 94 -12.60 1.39 5.53
N PHE A 95 -12.92 1.04 4.29
CA PHE A 95 -12.52 1.82 3.12
C PHE A 95 -13.48 2.98 2.88
N SER A 96 -14.77 2.68 2.68
CA SER A 96 -15.76 3.68 2.26
C SER A 96 -16.04 4.75 3.31
N ASN A 97 -16.10 4.39 4.59
CA ASN A 97 -16.47 5.31 5.67
C ASN A 97 -15.26 5.88 6.44
N PHE A 98 -14.06 5.36 6.18
CA PHE A 98 -12.86 5.81 6.89
C PHE A 98 -11.71 6.16 5.94
N LEU A 99 -11.09 5.18 5.27
CA LEU A 99 -9.86 5.43 4.50
C LEU A 99 -10.06 6.33 3.27
N LEU A 100 -11.20 6.23 2.60
CA LEU A 100 -11.54 7.00 1.39
C LEU A 100 -12.35 8.28 1.71
N THR A 101 -12.15 8.86 2.89
CA THR A 101 -12.80 10.10 3.31
C THR A 101 -11.85 11.30 3.21
N ASP A 102 -12.41 12.49 3.03
CA ASP A 102 -11.64 13.73 3.01
C ASP A 102 -10.99 14.00 4.37
N THR A 103 -11.67 13.67 5.48
CA THR A 103 -11.14 13.85 6.83
C THR A 103 -9.88 13.00 7.05
N ALA A 104 -9.92 11.70 6.76
CA ALA A 104 -8.76 10.83 6.93
C ALA A 104 -7.61 11.24 6.00
N THR A 105 -7.94 11.62 4.76
CA THR A 105 -6.94 12.02 3.76
C THR A 105 -6.30 13.36 4.11
N ASN A 106 -7.07 14.36 4.55
CA ASN A 106 -6.52 15.65 4.96
C ASN A 106 -5.63 15.52 6.21
N ALA A 107 -6.00 14.65 7.15
CA ALA A 107 -5.14 14.33 8.29
C ALA A 107 -3.82 13.68 7.83
N ALA A 108 -3.87 12.75 6.87
CA ALA A 108 -2.68 12.13 6.30
C ALA A 108 -1.81 13.11 5.52
N VAL A 109 -2.41 14.08 4.80
CA VAL A 109 -1.68 15.18 4.14
C VAL A 109 -0.97 16.05 5.18
N ALA A 110 -1.67 16.46 6.24
CA ALA A 110 -1.10 17.29 7.29
C ALA A 110 0.10 16.61 7.97
N LEU A 111 -0.05 15.32 8.31
CA LEU A 111 1.05 14.53 8.89
C LEU A 111 2.24 14.44 7.94
N ARG A 112 2.00 14.16 6.65
CA ARG A 112 3.07 14.11 5.64
C ARG A 112 3.80 15.45 5.53
N ASN A 113 3.06 16.56 5.44
CA ASN A 113 3.65 17.88 5.31
C ASN A 113 4.50 18.24 6.54
N TYR A 114 4.06 17.80 7.73
CA TYR A 114 4.83 17.93 8.96
C TYR A 114 6.12 17.10 8.92
N GLU A 115 6.05 15.83 8.49
CA GLU A 115 7.21 14.94 8.38
C GLU A 115 8.25 15.42 7.36
N THR A 116 7.81 15.96 6.23
CA THR A 116 8.70 16.33 5.12
C THR A 116 9.08 17.81 5.10
N GLY A 117 8.40 18.66 5.87
CA GLY A 117 8.53 20.12 5.81
C GLY A 117 8.15 20.72 4.46
N THR A 118 7.45 19.98 3.60
CA THR A 118 7.12 20.38 2.23
C THR A 118 5.61 20.28 1.97
N VAL A 119 5.07 21.25 1.24
CA VAL A 119 3.67 21.28 0.82
C VAL A 119 3.63 21.11 -0.70
N ASP A 120 2.88 20.12 -1.17
CA ASP A 120 2.65 19.91 -2.61
C ASP A 120 1.65 20.96 -3.11
N MET A 121 1.98 21.62 -4.23
CA MET A 121 1.14 22.67 -4.83
C MET A 121 -0.10 22.10 -5.52
N ASP A 122 -0.07 20.83 -5.95
CA ASP A 122 -1.24 20.13 -6.46
C ASP A 122 -1.94 19.43 -5.29
N GLU A 123 -3.02 20.06 -4.78
CA GLU A 123 -3.78 19.53 -3.65
C GLU A 123 -4.33 18.12 -3.91
N ASN A 124 -4.85 17.86 -5.11
CA ASN A 124 -5.47 16.58 -5.42
C ASN A 124 -4.40 15.49 -5.53
N ARG A 125 -3.26 15.80 -6.16
CA ARG A 125 -2.08 14.93 -6.14
C ARG A 125 -1.62 14.62 -4.72
N SER A 126 -1.54 15.63 -3.86
CA SER A 126 -1.18 15.48 -2.44
C SER A 126 -2.14 14.55 -1.71
N ARG A 127 -3.45 14.77 -1.86
CA ARG A 127 -4.52 13.94 -1.27
C ARG A 127 -4.43 12.50 -1.77
N ARG A 128 -4.26 12.26 -3.07
CA ARG A 128 -4.10 10.89 -3.61
C ARG A 128 -2.90 10.18 -3.00
N PHE A 129 -1.72 10.80 -2.98
CA PHE A 129 -0.53 10.18 -2.43
C PHE A 129 -0.61 9.92 -0.93
N ALA A 130 -1.21 10.85 -0.17
CA ALA A 130 -1.46 10.65 1.26
C ALA A 130 -2.45 9.50 1.49
N CYS A 131 -3.55 9.45 0.73
CA CYS A 131 -4.54 8.38 0.81
C CYS A 131 -3.93 7.00 0.47
N TYR A 132 -3.11 6.90 -0.60
CA TYR A 132 -2.40 5.67 -0.93
C TYR A 132 -1.51 5.18 0.21
N ARG A 133 -0.74 6.09 0.82
CA ARG A 133 0.14 5.75 1.96
C ARG A 133 -0.67 5.31 3.18
N LEU A 134 -1.77 6.00 3.47
CA LEU A 134 -2.67 5.65 4.57
C LEU A 134 -3.28 4.25 4.38
N ILE A 135 -3.74 3.94 3.17
CA ILE A 135 -4.29 2.62 2.84
C ILE A 135 -3.22 1.54 3.00
N ILE A 136 -2.03 1.74 2.45
CA ILE A 136 -0.92 0.79 2.58
C ILE A 136 -0.55 0.59 4.06
N ALA A 137 -0.40 1.67 4.82
CA ALA A 137 -0.11 1.59 6.26
C ALA A 137 -1.21 0.85 7.02
N THR A 138 -2.48 1.02 6.63
CA THR A 138 -3.61 0.34 7.27
C THR A 138 -3.64 -1.14 6.91
N VAL A 139 -3.39 -1.50 5.65
CA VAL A 139 -3.48 -2.88 5.16
C VAL A 139 -2.24 -3.70 5.53
N MET A 140 -1.05 -3.10 5.39
CA MET A 140 0.25 -3.78 5.47
C MET A 140 1.10 -3.35 6.67
N GLY A 141 0.66 -2.33 7.42
CA GLY A 141 1.46 -1.70 8.47
C GLY A 141 2.56 -0.80 7.89
N PRO A 142 3.44 -0.26 8.75
CA PRO A 142 4.55 0.57 8.31
C PRO A 142 5.47 -0.23 7.38
N LEU A 143 5.86 0.38 6.26
CA LEU A 143 6.85 -0.15 5.34
C LEU A 143 8.19 0.55 5.60
N GLY A 144 9.29 -0.21 5.53
CA GLY A 144 10.64 0.35 5.63
C GLY A 144 10.99 1.26 4.44
N ARG A 145 12.13 1.94 4.54
CA ARG A 145 12.67 2.79 3.48
C ARG A 145 12.95 1.95 2.22
N GLY A 146 12.75 2.54 1.03
CA GLY A 146 13.01 1.87 -0.26
C GLY A 146 11.92 0.88 -0.68
N ILE A 147 10.99 0.54 0.20
CA ILE A 147 9.92 -0.40 -0.10
C ILE A 147 8.74 0.36 -0.71
N ARG A 148 8.36 -0.05 -1.92
CA ARG A 148 7.13 0.40 -2.58
C ARG A 148 6.23 -0.78 -2.87
N VAL A 149 4.96 -0.65 -2.53
CA VAL A 149 3.94 -1.66 -2.75
C VAL A 149 2.88 -1.15 -3.70
N ARG A 150 2.50 -1.98 -4.66
CA ARG A 150 1.40 -1.74 -5.59
C ARG A 150 0.05 -1.77 -4.86
N LEU A 151 -0.89 -0.93 -5.28
CA LEU A 151 -2.27 -0.93 -4.79
C LEU A 151 -3.21 -1.63 -5.80
N PRO A 152 -4.33 -2.20 -5.33
CA PRO A 152 -5.36 -2.73 -6.22
C PRO A 152 -5.96 -1.67 -7.17
N ALA A 153 -6.33 -2.12 -8.37
CA ALA A 153 -6.91 -1.30 -9.43
C ALA A 153 -8.17 -0.54 -8.98
N CYS A 154 -9.07 -1.20 -8.25
CA CYS A 154 -10.28 -0.57 -7.71
C CYS A 154 -9.97 0.54 -6.71
N ILE A 155 -8.92 0.40 -5.88
CA ILE A 155 -8.52 1.45 -4.94
C ILE A 155 -7.97 2.64 -5.72
N ILE A 156 -7.09 2.39 -6.70
CA ILE A 156 -6.52 3.45 -7.55
C ILE A 156 -7.63 4.21 -8.28
N SER A 157 -8.58 3.47 -8.88
CA SER A 157 -9.74 4.02 -9.59
C SER A 157 -10.60 4.90 -8.68
N GLU A 158 -11.00 4.41 -7.50
CA GLU A 158 -11.83 5.18 -6.57
C GLU A 158 -11.11 6.42 -6.03
N VAL A 159 -9.83 6.32 -5.70
CA VAL A 159 -9.03 7.47 -5.25
C VAL A 159 -8.88 8.52 -6.35
N ARG A 160 -8.65 8.10 -7.61
CA ARG A 160 -8.55 9.02 -8.76
C ARG A 160 -9.88 9.66 -9.12
N LYS A 161 -11.01 8.97 -8.95
CA LYS A 161 -12.35 9.54 -9.09
C LYS A 161 -12.62 10.61 -8.03
N ARG A 162 -12.22 10.35 -6.78
CA ARG A 162 -12.46 11.28 -5.68
C ARG A 162 -11.60 12.55 -5.75
N TRP A 163 -10.33 12.42 -6.13
CA TRP A 163 -9.41 13.56 -6.29
C TRP A 163 -8.80 13.55 -7.69
N PRO A 164 -9.50 14.10 -8.70
CA PRO A 164 -9.06 14.05 -10.09
C PRO A 164 -7.86 14.97 -10.36
N SER A 165 -7.06 14.63 -11.38
CA SER A 165 -6.00 15.48 -11.97
C SER A 165 -5.99 15.30 -13.49
N HIS A 166 -5.44 16.29 -14.21
CA HIS A 166 -5.28 16.23 -15.67
C HIS A 166 -4.41 15.06 -16.13
N SER A 167 -3.40 14.69 -15.34
CA SER A 167 -2.56 13.53 -15.58
C SER A 167 -2.35 12.75 -14.28
N ASN A 168 -2.23 11.42 -14.43
CA ASN A 168 -1.86 10.52 -13.36
C ASN A 168 -0.58 9.81 -13.76
N THR A 169 0.34 9.67 -12.81
CA THR A 169 1.50 8.80 -12.98
C THR A 169 1.21 7.45 -12.35
N GLY A 170 1.55 6.38 -13.06
CA GLY A 170 1.42 5.04 -12.55
C GLY A 170 2.41 4.65 -11.48
N PHE A 171 2.35 3.38 -11.08
CA PHE A 171 3.31 2.82 -10.13
C PHE A 171 4.75 2.96 -10.66
N LYS A 172 5.63 3.50 -9.80
CA LYS A 172 7.07 3.57 -10.06
C LYS A 172 7.79 2.75 -8.99
N PRO A 173 8.60 1.75 -9.36
CA PRO A 173 9.43 1.04 -8.40
C PRO A 173 10.38 2.01 -7.68
N SER A 174 10.91 1.60 -6.54
CA SER A 174 11.94 2.39 -5.86
C SER A 174 13.27 2.20 -6.58
N ASP A 175 13.96 3.29 -6.89
CA ASP A 175 15.33 3.27 -7.40
C ASP A 175 16.37 3.26 -6.27
N VAL A 176 15.93 3.24 -5.01
CA VAL A 176 16.81 3.08 -3.85
C VAL A 176 17.29 1.64 -3.85
N LEU A 177 18.48 1.42 -4.42
CA LEU A 177 19.32 0.27 -4.14
C LEU A 177 19.88 0.46 -2.74
N ASP A 178 19.80 -0.56 -1.89
CA ASP A 178 20.39 -0.52 -0.55
C ASP A 178 21.91 -0.30 -0.70
N ASP A 179 22.39 0.87 -0.27
CA ASP A 179 23.82 1.13 0.02
C ASP A 179 24.12 0.72 1.47
#